data_AF-A0A9E1NA69-F1
#
_entry.id   AF-A0A9E1NA69-F1
#
_cell.length_a   1.000
_cell.length_b   1.000
_cell.length_c   1.000
_cell.angle_alpha   90.00
_cell.angle_beta   90.00
_cell.angle_gamma   90.00
#
_symmetry.space_group_name_H-M   'P 1'
#
loop_
_entity.id
_entity.type
_entity.pdbx_description
1 polymer ?
#
loop_
_entity_poly.entity_id
_entity_poly.type
_entity_poly.pdbx_seq_one_letter_code
_entity_poly.pdbx_strand_id
1 'polypeptide(L)'
;MSMETIYEAPRLAPKPGERVVTSTCGHNCGGRCVVNAHVRGGKITRISTDARRWNPDHPPLPACARGVGQVERTYHPDRLQ
;
A
#
# COMPACT_ATOMS: atom_id res chain seq x y z
N MET A 1 18.87 -1.63 -20.08
CA MET A 1 18.23 -0.99 -18.92
C MET A 1 17.18 -1.96 -18.43
N SER A 2 17.42 -2.67 -17.33
CA SER A 2 16.37 -3.47 -16.70
C SER A 2 15.26 -2.50 -16.31
N MET A 3 14.12 -2.64 -16.96
CA MET A 3 12.92 -1.88 -16.65
C MET A 3 12.29 -2.50 -15.39
N GLU A 4 13.05 -2.53 -14.29
CA GLU A 4 12.50 -2.90 -13.00
C GLU A 4 11.62 -1.74 -12.56
N THR A 5 10.33 -1.91 -12.78
CA THR A 5 9.27 -1.05 -12.26
C THR A 5 9.42 -0.96 -10.74
N ILE A 6 10.12 0.08 -10.27
CA ILE A 6 10.44 0.35 -8.85
C ILE A 6 9.18 0.33 -7.96
N TYR A 7 8.02 0.53 -8.56
CA TYR A 7 6.73 0.61 -7.89
C TYR A 7 5.91 -0.69 -7.89
N GLU A 8 6.34 -1.75 -8.58
CA GLU A 8 5.66 -3.05 -8.60
C GLU A 8 6.15 -4.01 -7.50
N ALA A 9 7.40 -3.85 -7.05
CA ALA A 9 7.94 -4.67 -5.97
C ALA A 9 7.40 -4.25 -4.59
N PRO A 10 7.14 -5.22 -3.67
CA PRO A 10 6.84 -4.94 -2.28
C PRO A 10 7.92 -4.07 -1.62
N ARG A 11 7.56 -2.87 -1.16
CA ARG A 11 8.51 -1.94 -0.49
C ARG A 11 8.86 -2.34 0.93
N LEU A 12 7.98 -3.09 1.58
CA LEU A 12 8.24 -3.68 2.88
C LEU A 12 8.42 -5.18 2.74
N ALA A 13 9.46 -5.70 3.37
CA ALA A 13 9.64 -7.13 3.51
C ALA A 13 8.48 -7.72 4.34
N PRO A 14 7.87 -8.83 3.89
CA PRO A 14 6.85 -9.53 4.67
C PRO A 14 7.43 -10.17 5.92
N LYS A 15 6.65 -10.21 7.00
CA LYS A 15 6.94 -11.03 8.18
C LYS A 15 6.56 -12.50 7.92
N PRO A 16 7.01 -13.46 8.76
CA PRO A 16 6.54 -14.84 8.66
C PRO A 16 5.00 -14.96 8.68
N GLY A 17 4.47 -15.75 7.76
CA GLY A 17 3.03 -15.94 7.56
C GLY A 17 2.27 -14.73 7.02
N GLU A 18 2.97 -13.73 6.47
CA GLU A 18 2.41 -12.54 5.84
C GLU A 18 2.79 -12.47 4.37
N ARG A 19 1.91 -11.91 3.56
CA ARG A 19 2.22 -11.45 2.20
C ARG A 19 2.05 -9.94 2.17
N VAL A 20 3.03 -9.22 1.63
CA VAL A 20 2.93 -7.76 1.44
C VAL A 20 2.75 -7.47 -0.05
N VAL A 21 1.77 -6.64 -0.39
CA VAL A 21 1.49 -6.19 -1.75
C VAL A 21 1.58 -4.67 -1.79
N THR A 22 2.48 -4.13 -2.59
CA THR A 22 2.53 -2.68 -2.84
C THR A 22 1.50 -2.31 -3.90
N SER A 23 0.79 -1.21 -3.66
CA SER A 23 -0.19 -0.65 -4.58
C SER A 23 -0.29 0.86 -4.40
N THR A 24 -1.13 1.50 -5.20
CA THR A 24 -1.50 2.91 -5.02
C THR A 24 -2.76 3.03 -4.19
N CYS A 25 -2.84 4.09 -3.39
CA CYS A 25 -3.98 4.41 -2.54
C CYS A 25 -5.29 4.53 -3.36
N GLY A 26 -6.32 3.77 -2.97
CA GLY A 26 -7.64 3.77 -3.62
C GLY A 26 -8.59 4.88 -3.17
N HIS A 27 -8.12 5.88 -2.40
CA HIS A 27 -8.98 6.95 -1.88
C HIS A 27 -9.45 7.96 -2.94
N ASN A 28 -8.90 7.90 -4.16
CA ASN A 28 -9.32 8.72 -5.31
C ASN A 28 -9.23 10.25 -5.11
N CYS A 29 -8.35 10.73 -4.22
CA CYS A 29 -8.10 12.16 -4.05
C CYS A 29 -7.16 12.78 -5.11
N GLY A 30 -6.82 12.05 -6.17
CA GLY A 30 -5.78 12.42 -7.14
C GLY A 30 -4.35 12.19 -6.65
N GLY A 31 -4.13 12.17 -5.33
CA GLY A 31 -2.84 11.82 -4.70
C GLY A 31 -2.61 10.31 -4.66
N ARG A 32 -2.05 9.76 -5.74
CA ARG A 32 -1.66 8.34 -5.95
C ARG A 32 -0.53 7.89 -5.01
N CYS A 33 -0.69 8.14 -3.71
CA CYS A 33 0.22 7.73 -2.66
C CYS A 33 0.45 6.22 -2.72
N VAL A 34 1.62 5.77 -2.30
CA VAL A 34 1.89 4.34 -2.24
C VAL A 34 1.49 3.80 -0.88
N VAL A 35 0.81 2.66 -0.94
CA VAL A 35 0.38 1.88 0.20
C VAL A 35 0.91 0.45 0.07
N ASN A 36 1.12 -0.21 1.21
CA ASN A 36 1.47 -1.62 1.26
C ASN A 36 0.37 -2.36 2.03
N ALA A 37 -0.34 -3.25 1.35
CA ALA A 37 -1.34 -4.11 1.94
C ALA A 37 -0.66 -5.33 2.58
N HIS A 38 -0.84 -5.47 3.88
CA HIS A 38 -0.37 -6.61 4.68
C HIS A 38 -1.47 -7.66 4.72
N VAL A 39 -1.23 -8.83 4.12
CA VAL A 39 -2.21 -9.90 3.94
C VAL A 39 -1.84 -11.11 4.78
N ARG A 40 -2.79 -11.60 5.59
CA ARG A 40 -2.69 -12.86 6.34
C ARG A 40 -4.00 -13.64 6.19
N GLY A 41 -3.92 -14.94 5.92
CA GLY A 41 -5.11 -15.78 5.73
C GLY A 41 -6.08 -15.26 4.66
N GLY A 42 -5.55 -14.68 3.57
CA GLY A 42 -6.37 -14.14 2.48
C GLY A 42 -7.03 -12.77 2.75
N LYS A 43 -6.84 -12.17 3.93
CA LYS A 43 -7.41 -10.86 4.30
C LYS A 43 -6.33 -9.81 4.54
N ILE A 44 -6.61 -8.56 4.18
CA ILE A 44 -5.80 -7.40 4.51
C ILE A 44 -5.96 -7.12 6.01
N THR A 45 -4.89 -7.30 6.79
CA THR A 45 -4.91 -7.03 8.24
C THR A 45 -4.46 -5.63 8.58
N ARG A 46 -3.70 -4.99 7.68
CA ARG A 46 -3.15 -3.64 7.86
C ARG A 46 -2.78 -3.03 6.51
N ILE A 47 -2.88 -1.72 6.40
CA ILE A 47 -2.26 -0.96 5.31
C ILE A 47 -1.20 -0.04 5.92
N SER A 48 0.02 -0.10 5.36
CA SER A 48 1.10 0.84 5.71
C SER A 48 1.41 1.75 4.52
N THR A 49 2.20 2.78 4.76
CA THR A 49 2.60 3.79 3.78
C THR A 49 3.99 3.48 3.22
N ASP A 50 4.37 4.13 2.12
CA ASP A 50 5.77 4.26 1.72
C ASP A 50 6.63 4.82 2.88
N ALA A 51 7.56 4.00 3.36
CA ALA A 51 8.46 4.31 4.47
C ALA A 51 9.91 4.51 4.01
N ARG A 52 10.15 4.58 2.70
CA ARG A 52 11.49 4.84 2.16
C ARG A 52 11.99 6.20 2.66
N ARG A 53 13.29 6.28 2.91
CA ARG A 53 13.96 7.56 3.20
C ARG A 53 13.84 8.47 1.97
N TRP A 54 13.87 9.78 2.22
CA TRP A 54 13.86 10.77 1.16
C TRP A 54 15.05 10.54 0.21
N ASN A 55 14.75 10.62 -1.10
CA ASN A 55 15.70 10.51 -2.20
C ASN A 55 15.24 11.51 -3.29
N PRO A 56 16.13 12.36 -3.83
CA PRO A 56 15.75 13.34 -4.84
C PRO A 56 15.30 12.73 -6.17
N ASP A 57 15.89 11.61 -6.60
CA ASP A 57 15.56 10.94 -7.85
C ASP A 57 14.23 10.18 -7.73
N HIS A 58 13.97 9.61 -6.55
CA HIS A 58 12.77 8.84 -6.24
C HIS A 58 12.19 9.17 -4.87
N PRO A 59 11.50 10.32 -4.74
CA PRO A 59 10.90 10.72 -3.47
C PRO A 59 9.89 9.67 -2.97
N PRO A 60 9.79 9.46 -1.65
CA PRO A 60 8.73 8.63 -1.09
C PRO A 60 7.37 9.26 -1.37
N LEU A 61 6.36 8.41 -1.59
CA LEU A 61 4.97 8.83 -1.83
C LEU A 61 4.10 8.41 -0.64
N PRO A 62 4.20 9.06 0.52
CA PRO A 62 3.52 8.62 1.72
C PRO A 62 2.00 8.81 1.62
N ALA A 63 1.25 7.88 2.17
CA ALA A 63 -0.19 7.93 2.30
C ALA A 63 -0.61 8.68 3.57
N CYS A 64 -1.67 9.47 3.47
CA CYS A 64 -2.32 10.10 4.62
C CYS A 64 -3.19 9.08 5.39
N ALA A 65 -3.78 9.51 6.52
CA ALA A 65 -4.68 8.70 7.34
C ALA A 65 -5.80 8.01 6.53
N ARG A 66 -6.37 8.70 5.54
CA ARG A 66 -7.42 8.17 4.66
C ARG A 66 -6.94 7.03 3.76
N GLY A 67 -5.65 7.05 3.39
CA GLY A 67 -5.04 6.00 2.56
C GLY A 67 -4.71 4.74 3.36
N VAL A 68 -4.16 4.89 4.56
CA VAL A 68 -3.96 3.74 5.46
C VAL A 68 -5.28 3.18 6.01
N GLY A 69 -6.32 4.02 6.16
CA GLY A 69 -7.65 3.61 6.59
C GLY A 69 -8.50 2.88 5.53
N GLN A 70 -7.99 2.65 4.31
CA GLN A 70 -8.77 1.99 3.24
C GLN A 70 -9.21 0.55 3.58
N VAL A 71 -8.57 -0.10 4.55
CA VAL A 71 -8.96 -1.43 5.02
C VAL A 71 -10.40 -1.45 5.56
N GLU A 72 -10.81 -0.39 6.27
CA GLU A 72 -12.16 -0.27 6.83
C GLU A 72 -13.21 -0.16 5.71
N ARG A 73 -12.89 0.61 4.66
CA ARG A 73 -13.73 0.72 3.46
C ARG A 73 -13.84 -0.59 2.68
N THR A 74 -12.74 -1.34 2.62
CA THR A 74 -12.69 -2.64 1.91
C THR A 74 -13.59 -3.68 2.58
N TYR A 75 -13.72 -3.63 3.90
CA TYR A 75 -14.51 -4.58 4.69
C TYR A 75 -15.75 -3.96 5.32
N HIS A 76 -16.22 -2.82 4.81
CA HIS A 76 -17.43 -2.19 5.32
C HIS A 76 -18.63 -3.13 5.14
N PRO A 77 -19.50 -3.31 6.15
CA PRO A 77 -20.63 -4.25 6.08
C PRO A 77 -21.58 -3.93 4.90
N ASP A 78 -21.76 -2.64 4.60
CA ASP A 78 -22.64 -2.19 3.51
C ASP A 78 -21.93 -2.07 2.14
N ARG A 79 -20.75 -2.69 1.96
CA ARG A 79 -20.05 -2.67 0.68
C ARG A 79 -20.86 -3.47 -0.36
N LEU A 80 -21.10 -2.86 -1.52
CA LEU A 80 -21.72 -3.55 -2.67
C LEU A 80 -20.93 -4.80 -3.06
N GLN A 81 -21.66 -5.87 -3.41
CA GLN A 81 -21.10 -7.16 -3.83
C GLN A 81 -21.16 -7.31 -5.35
#